data_AF-A0A523WCG4-F1
#
_entry.id   AF-A0A523WCG4-F1
#
_cell.length_a   1.000
_cell.length_b   1.000
_cell.length_c   1.000
_cell.angle_alpha   90.00
_cell.angle_beta   90.00
_cell.angle_gamma   90.00
#
_symmetry.space_group_name_H-M   'P 1'
#
loop_
_entity.id
_entity.type
_entity.pdbx_description
1 polymer ?
#
loop_
_entity_poly.entity_id
_entity_poly.type
_entity_poly.pdbx_seq_one_letter_code
_entity_poly.pdbx_strand_id
1 'polypeptide(L)'
;MHIFMFRGINLSEKFAKGWEDGRSGQPLTERIKSAVKPPGPLKPRLNMAVRRLDMQIQKLDQASDRFSKRDKSIFARIVDAYTKHDMARANVFASELAEIRKMEKMIMHGRLALEQIVLRLRTVSELGDVVSTLGPAVNVLRAVKTGMANVFPEADRELGQIGDLLSGIIMEAGQNSGFSVNFETANEDAQKIMAEASAIAEQKIKEKFPELPAGIPSVSLGEQSPTGTS
;
A
#
# COMPACT_ATOMS: atom_id res chain seq x y z
N MET A 1 36.48 2.25 37.74
CA MET A 1 35.57 1.20 37.22
C MET A 1 34.33 1.91 36.66
N HIS A 2 34.31 2.17 35.34
CA HIS A 2 33.23 2.91 34.68
C HIS A 2 32.25 1.89 34.08
N ILE A 3 31.02 1.87 34.60
CA ILE A 3 29.92 1.05 34.07
C ILE A 3 29.33 1.81 32.88
N PHE A 4 29.48 1.28 31.67
CA PHE A 4 28.73 1.73 30.50
C PHE A 4 27.34 1.08 30.53
N MET A 5 26.30 1.89 30.72
CA MET A 5 24.91 1.49 30.50
C MET A 5 24.66 1.32 28.99
N PHE A 6 24.37 0.10 28.57
CA PHE A 6 23.77 -0.18 27.26
C PHE A 6 22.33 0.37 27.22
N ARG A 7 22.08 1.37 26.38
CA ARG A 7 20.72 1.80 26.04
C ARG A 7 20.12 0.80 25.04
N GLY A 8 19.33 -0.14 25.54
CA GLY A 8 18.41 -0.93 24.71
C GLY A 8 17.31 -0.02 24.15
N ILE A 9 17.14 -0.02 22.84
CA ILE A 9 16.06 0.72 22.17
C ILE A 9 14.78 -0.10 22.30
N ASN A 10 13.77 0.44 22.99
CA ASN A 10 12.46 -0.21 23.15
C ASN A 10 11.64 -0.08 21.85
N LEU A 11 11.54 -1.15 21.05
CA LEU A 11 10.80 -1.16 19.78
C LEU A 11 9.30 -0.92 19.98
N SER A 12 8.70 -1.41 21.08
CA SER A 12 7.28 -1.20 21.37
C SER A 12 6.94 0.29 21.49
N GLU A 13 7.85 1.07 22.08
CA GLU A 13 7.68 2.52 22.21
C GLU A 13 7.77 3.25 20.86
N LYS A 14 8.66 2.80 19.97
CA LYS A 14 8.77 3.38 18.61
C LYS A 14 7.55 3.04 17.75
N PHE A 15 7.03 1.81 17.85
CA PHE A 15 5.79 1.41 17.16
C PHE A 15 4.58 2.21 17.65
N ALA A 16 4.47 2.43 18.97
CA ALA A 16 3.42 3.24 19.58
C ALA A 16 3.51 4.71 19.13
N LYS A 17 4.70 5.31 19.17
CA LYS A 17 4.91 6.71 18.74
C LYS A 17 4.57 6.97 17.28
N GLY A 18 4.97 6.07 16.37
CA GLY A 18 4.65 6.22 14.95
C GLY A 18 3.16 6.08 14.60
N TRP A 19 2.33 5.71 15.57
CA TRP A 19 0.87 5.64 15.42
C TRP A 19 0.16 6.88 15.98
N GLU A 20 0.78 7.57 16.94
CA GLU A 20 0.22 8.72 17.65
C GLU A 20 0.26 10.02 16.82
N ASP A 21 1.08 10.07 15.76
CA ASP A 21 1.37 11.30 14.98
C ASP A 21 0.22 11.79 14.06
N GLY A 22 -0.98 11.20 14.14
CA GLY A 22 -2.11 11.46 13.24
C GLY A 22 -3.43 11.83 13.93
N ARG A 23 -3.52 13.06 14.47
CA ARG A 23 -4.71 13.80 14.99
C ARG A 23 -5.34 13.36 16.34
N SER A 24 -5.20 14.28 17.30
CA SER A 24 -6.02 14.60 18.50
C SER A 24 -6.28 13.51 19.55
N GLY A 25 -5.59 13.65 20.69
CA GLY A 25 -6.27 14.11 21.90
C GLY A 25 -6.75 13.08 22.90
N GLN A 26 -6.10 11.92 23.04
CA GLN A 26 -6.05 11.12 24.27
C GLN A 26 -4.84 10.19 24.17
N PRO A 27 -3.96 10.13 25.19
CA PRO A 27 -2.82 9.22 25.15
C PRO A 27 -3.33 7.77 25.12
N LEU A 28 -2.77 6.96 24.23
CA LEU A 28 -3.17 5.56 24.00
C LEU A 28 -3.21 4.74 25.32
N THR A 29 -2.39 5.14 26.29
CA THR A 29 -2.31 4.56 27.64
C THR A 29 -3.62 4.65 28.44
N GLU A 30 -4.45 5.68 28.24
CA GLU A 30 -5.75 5.81 28.92
C GLU A 30 -6.82 4.87 28.35
N ARG A 31 -6.76 4.55 27.04
CA ARG A 31 -7.65 3.56 26.41
C ARG A 31 -7.29 2.12 26.79
N ILE A 32 -6.04 1.88 27.18
CA ILE A 32 -5.55 0.55 27.56
C ILE A 32 -5.80 0.27 29.05
N LYS A 33 -5.76 1.30 29.92
CA LYS A 33 -5.98 1.14 31.37
C LYS A 33 -7.38 0.64 31.76
N SER A 34 -8.38 0.77 30.90
CA SER A 34 -9.73 0.24 31.11
C SER A 34 -9.86 -1.26 30.74
N ALA A 35 -8.82 -1.88 30.19
CA ALA A 35 -8.77 -3.30 29.84
C ALA A 35 -8.07 -4.12 30.94
N VAL A 36 -8.60 -4.11 32.17
CA VAL A 36 -8.13 -4.99 33.27
C VAL A 36 -8.78 -6.38 33.16
N LYS A 37 -8.77 -6.94 31.95
CA LYS A 37 -9.00 -8.37 31.68
C LYS A 37 -7.84 -8.84 30.81
N PRO A 38 -7.25 -10.00 31.08
CA PRO A 38 -6.26 -10.56 30.18
C PRO A 38 -6.88 -10.59 28.78
N PRO A 39 -6.22 -9.97 27.79
CA PRO A 39 -6.75 -9.89 26.45
C PRO A 39 -7.08 -11.30 25.96
N GLY A 40 -8.22 -11.44 25.29
CA GLY A 40 -8.65 -12.73 24.76
C GLY A 40 -7.58 -13.37 23.87
N PRO A 41 -7.64 -14.68 23.62
CA PRO A 41 -6.60 -15.40 22.89
C PRO A 41 -6.24 -14.74 21.54
N LEU A 42 -4.97 -14.82 21.16
CA LEU A 42 -4.40 -14.17 19.96
C LEU A 42 -5.19 -14.48 18.67
N LYS A 43 -5.47 -15.77 18.44
CA LYS A 43 -6.12 -16.26 17.22
C LYS A 43 -7.51 -15.64 16.96
N PRO A 44 -8.44 -15.58 17.93
CA PRO A 44 -9.69 -14.81 17.80
C PRO A 44 -9.50 -13.35 17.37
N ARG A 45 -8.51 -12.64 17.92
CA ARG A 45 -8.27 -11.22 17.60
C ARG A 45 -7.70 -11.04 16.20
N LEU A 46 -6.80 -11.92 15.77
CA LEU A 46 -6.30 -11.96 14.39
C LEU A 46 -7.42 -12.29 13.40
N ASN A 47 -8.27 -13.27 13.71
CA ASN A 47 -9.43 -13.59 12.89
C ASN A 47 -10.40 -12.41 12.77
N MET A 48 -10.58 -11.63 13.84
CA MET A 48 -11.36 -10.40 13.80
C MET A 48 -10.72 -9.36 12.88
N ALA A 49 -9.40 -9.15 12.97
CA ALA A 49 -8.68 -8.24 12.07
C ALA A 49 -8.81 -8.67 10.59
N VAL A 50 -8.63 -9.97 10.30
CA VAL A 50 -8.79 -10.55 8.96
C VAL A 50 -10.19 -10.29 8.41
N ARG A 51 -11.25 -10.60 9.18
CA ARG A 51 -12.64 -10.34 8.74
C ARG A 51 -12.89 -8.87 8.44
N ARG A 52 -12.32 -7.96 9.25
CA ARG A 52 -12.46 -6.52 9.01
C ARG A 52 -11.72 -6.06 7.77
N LEU A 53 -10.54 -6.59 7.51
CA LEU A 53 -9.78 -6.32 6.27
C LEU A 53 -10.51 -6.86 5.05
N ASP A 54 -11.04 -8.08 5.10
CA ASP A 54 -11.85 -8.69 4.03
C ASP A 54 -13.05 -7.80 3.67
N MET A 55 -13.73 -7.22 4.67
CA MET A 55 -14.79 -6.24 4.41
C MET A 55 -14.30 -4.96 3.72
N GLN A 56 -13.11 -4.45 4.07
CA GLN A 56 -12.55 -3.28 3.38
C GLN A 56 -12.13 -3.61 1.95
N ILE A 57 -11.56 -4.80 1.71
CA ILE A 57 -11.23 -5.28 0.36
C ILE A 57 -12.48 -5.29 -0.52
N GLN A 58 -13.59 -5.84 -0.03
CA GLN A 58 -14.87 -5.83 -0.75
C GLN A 58 -15.40 -4.42 -1.04
N LYS A 59 -15.23 -3.48 -0.11
CA LYS A 59 -15.62 -2.08 -0.33
C LYS A 59 -14.76 -1.40 -1.39
N LEU A 60 -13.45 -1.67 -1.38
CA LEU A 60 -12.53 -1.16 -2.40
C LEU A 60 -12.83 -1.76 -3.78
N ASP A 61 -13.23 -3.04 -3.86
CA ASP A 61 -13.71 -3.66 -5.10
C ASP A 61 -14.92 -2.91 -5.67
N GLN A 62 -15.94 -2.69 -4.84
CA GLN A 62 -17.11 -1.93 -5.26
C GLN A 62 -16.76 -0.49 -5.67
N ALA A 63 -15.79 0.14 -4.99
CA ALA A 63 -15.31 1.46 -5.38
C ALA A 63 -14.62 1.42 -6.75
N SER A 64 -13.75 0.44 -6.98
CA SER A 64 -13.07 0.23 -8.26
C SER A 64 -14.07 0.11 -9.41
N ASP A 65 -15.13 -0.70 -9.25
CA ASP A 65 -16.18 -0.85 -10.26
C ASP A 65 -16.90 0.48 -10.57
N ARG A 66 -17.17 1.29 -9.54
CA ARG A 66 -17.79 2.62 -9.72
C ARG A 66 -16.87 3.57 -10.48
N PHE A 67 -15.58 3.59 -10.16
CA PHE A 67 -14.61 4.43 -10.86
C PHE A 67 -14.43 3.98 -12.32
N SER A 68 -14.35 2.67 -12.59
CA SER A 68 -14.27 2.13 -13.96
C SER A 68 -15.50 2.50 -14.81
N LYS A 69 -16.71 2.46 -14.24
CA LYS A 69 -17.93 2.92 -14.92
C LYS A 69 -17.88 4.42 -15.19
N ARG A 70 -17.37 5.22 -14.25
CA ARG A 70 -17.27 6.67 -14.39
C ARG A 70 -16.21 7.06 -15.41
N ASP A 71 -15.07 6.35 -15.48
CA ASP A 71 -14.05 6.50 -16.53
C ASP A 71 -14.68 6.39 -17.92
N LYS A 72 -15.37 5.27 -18.18
CA LYS A 72 -16.04 5.02 -19.47
C LYS A 72 -17.07 6.11 -19.81
N SER A 73 -17.85 6.53 -18.82
CA SER A 73 -18.85 7.59 -18.99
C SER A 73 -18.22 8.94 -19.35
N ILE A 74 -17.14 9.34 -18.68
CA ILE A 74 -16.46 10.60 -18.97
C ILE A 74 -15.72 10.51 -20.31
N PHE A 75 -15.10 9.39 -20.62
CA PHE A 75 -14.47 9.16 -21.92
C PHE A 75 -15.48 9.34 -23.07
N ALA A 76 -16.69 8.78 -22.94
CA ALA A 76 -17.75 8.99 -23.94
C ALA A 76 -18.14 10.47 -24.10
N ARG A 77 -18.15 11.24 -22.99
CA ARG A 77 -18.43 12.69 -23.02
C ARG A 77 -17.30 13.50 -23.67
N ILE A 78 -16.04 13.06 -23.54
CA ILE A 78 -14.92 13.65 -24.26
C ILE A 78 -15.12 13.47 -25.76
N VAL A 79 -15.44 12.25 -26.20
CA VAL A 79 -15.70 11.95 -27.62
C VAL A 79 -16.86 12.81 -28.16
N ASP A 80 -17.97 12.88 -27.44
CA ASP A 80 -19.11 13.73 -27.82
C ASP A 80 -18.72 15.22 -27.94
N ALA A 81 -17.96 15.76 -26.99
CA ALA A 81 -17.48 17.14 -27.05
C ALA A 81 -16.58 17.39 -28.28
N TYR A 82 -15.69 16.45 -28.61
CA TYR A 82 -14.88 16.51 -29.84
C TYR A 82 -15.73 16.50 -31.11
N THR A 83 -16.75 15.65 -31.18
CA THR A 83 -17.65 15.59 -32.35
C THR A 83 -18.42 16.89 -32.57
N LYS A 84 -18.67 17.65 -31.50
CA LYS A 84 -19.33 18.96 -31.52
C LYS A 84 -18.35 20.13 -31.66
N HIS A 85 -17.06 19.86 -31.86
CA HIS A 85 -15.97 20.83 -31.89
C HIS A 85 -15.88 21.72 -30.63
N ASP A 86 -16.39 21.24 -29.50
CA ASP A 86 -16.34 21.93 -28.22
C ASP A 86 -15.07 21.55 -27.44
N MET A 87 -13.96 22.09 -27.90
CA MET A 87 -12.62 21.78 -27.38
C MET A 87 -12.46 22.17 -25.91
N ALA A 88 -13.08 23.28 -25.49
CA ALA A 88 -13.02 23.73 -24.10
C ALA A 88 -13.65 22.69 -23.17
N ARG A 89 -14.84 22.17 -23.53
CA ARG A 89 -15.51 21.14 -22.75
C ARG A 89 -14.78 19.79 -22.79
N ALA A 90 -14.21 19.42 -23.94
CA ALA A 90 -13.38 18.22 -24.06
C ALA A 90 -12.19 18.25 -23.08
N ASN A 91 -11.49 19.39 -23.00
CA ASN A 91 -10.35 19.56 -22.11
C ASN A 91 -10.73 19.45 -20.63
N VAL A 92 -11.87 20.02 -20.21
CA VAL A 92 -12.37 19.90 -18.82
C VAL A 92 -12.65 18.43 -18.48
N PHE A 93 -13.31 17.68 -19.36
CA PHE A 93 -13.57 16.26 -19.13
C PHE A 93 -12.29 15.41 -19.14
N ALA A 94 -11.29 15.76 -19.96
CA ALA A 94 -10.01 15.06 -19.98
C ALA A 94 -9.27 15.19 -18.64
N SER A 95 -9.26 16.39 -18.04
CA SER A 95 -8.66 16.60 -16.71
C SER A 95 -9.36 15.78 -15.62
N GLU A 96 -10.68 15.76 -15.61
CA GLU A 96 -11.47 14.94 -14.67
C GLU A 96 -11.19 13.43 -14.86
N LEU A 97 -11.09 12.97 -16.12
CA LEU A 97 -10.78 11.59 -16.44
C LEU A 97 -9.38 11.19 -15.91
N ALA A 98 -8.39 12.08 -16.02
CA ALA A 98 -7.05 11.83 -15.50
C ALA A 98 -7.06 11.65 -13.97
N GLU A 99 -7.79 12.49 -13.24
CA GLU A 99 -7.92 12.35 -11.78
C GLU A 99 -8.70 11.08 -11.39
N ILE A 100 -9.76 10.72 -12.12
CA ILE A 100 -10.48 9.45 -11.94
C ILE A 100 -9.55 8.25 -12.07
N ARG A 101 -8.72 8.20 -13.11
CA ARG A 101 -7.76 7.10 -13.32
C ARG A 101 -6.72 7.02 -12.22
N LYS A 102 -6.25 8.17 -11.73
CA LYS A 102 -5.33 8.24 -10.60
C LYS A 102 -5.96 7.68 -9.33
N MET A 103 -7.21 8.05 -9.04
CA MET A 103 -7.97 7.50 -7.91
C MET A 103 -8.22 6.00 -8.04
N GLU A 104 -8.61 5.52 -9.23
CA GLU A 104 -8.81 4.10 -9.52
C GLU A 104 -7.54 3.27 -9.26
N LYS A 105 -6.39 3.76 -9.74
CA LYS A 105 -5.09 3.11 -9.51
C LYS A 105 -4.73 3.05 -8.01
N MET A 106 -4.99 4.12 -7.26
CA MET A 106 -4.76 4.13 -5.81
C MET A 106 -5.64 3.12 -5.07
N ILE A 107 -6.92 3.00 -5.44
CA ILE A 107 -7.84 2.01 -4.87
C ILE A 107 -7.36 0.59 -5.17
N MET A 108 -6.96 0.31 -6.41
CA MET A 108 -6.45 -0.99 -6.82
C MET A 108 -5.19 -1.37 -6.03
N HIS A 109 -4.21 -0.48 -5.91
CA HIS A 109 -3.01 -0.75 -5.10
C HIS A 109 -3.34 -0.93 -3.61
N GLY A 110 -4.24 -0.12 -3.07
CA GLY A 110 -4.71 -0.26 -1.69
C GLY A 110 -5.33 -1.63 -1.45
N ARG A 111 -6.23 -2.07 -2.33
CA ARG A 111 -6.88 -3.39 -2.29
C ARG A 111 -5.86 -4.53 -2.25
N LEU A 112 -4.91 -4.55 -3.19
CA LEU A 112 -3.87 -5.58 -3.26
C LEU A 112 -3.00 -5.61 -2.00
N ALA A 113 -2.65 -4.44 -1.46
CA ALA A 113 -1.91 -4.34 -0.21
C ALA A 113 -2.69 -4.89 0.99
N LEU A 114 -4.01 -4.66 1.06
CA LEU A 114 -4.86 -5.27 2.09
C LEU A 114 -4.93 -6.80 1.95
N GLU A 115 -5.03 -7.33 0.73
CA GLU A 115 -4.96 -8.79 0.49
C GLU A 115 -3.62 -9.38 0.97
N GLN A 116 -2.52 -8.70 0.68
CA GLN A 116 -1.20 -9.10 1.16
C GLN A 116 -1.13 -9.14 2.69
N ILE A 117 -1.71 -8.14 3.37
CA ILE A 117 -1.80 -8.11 4.83
C ILE A 117 -2.62 -9.30 5.33
N VAL A 118 -3.79 -9.56 4.75
CA VAL A 118 -4.64 -10.71 5.13
C VAL A 118 -3.89 -12.03 5.02
N LEU A 119 -3.12 -12.24 3.96
CA LEU A 119 -2.30 -13.45 3.79
C LEU A 119 -1.28 -13.60 4.92
N ARG A 120 -0.58 -12.53 5.30
CA ARG A 120 0.38 -12.53 6.42
C ARG A 120 -0.28 -12.77 7.78
N LEU A 121 -1.44 -12.17 8.03
CA LEU A 121 -2.17 -12.36 9.29
C LEU A 121 -2.60 -13.82 9.49
N ARG A 122 -2.89 -14.54 8.40
CA ARG A 122 -3.32 -15.95 8.44
C ARG A 122 -2.19 -16.93 8.77
N THR A 123 -0.93 -16.54 8.59
CA THR A 123 0.23 -17.41 8.89
C THR A 123 0.68 -17.28 10.35
N VAL A 124 0.24 -16.25 11.08
CA VAL A 124 0.61 -16.04 12.47
C VAL A 124 -0.04 -17.09 13.37
N SER A 125 0.79 -17.93 13.97
CA SER A 125 0.37 -19.06 14.81
C SER A 125 0.70 -18.86 16.30
N GLU A 126 1.77 -18.13 16.62
CA GLU A 126 2.31 -17.99 17.98
C GLU A 126 2.79 -16.56 18.28
N LEU A 127 2.89 -16.21 19.57
CA LEU A 127 3.27 -14.86 20.04
C LEU A 127 4.68 -14.42 19.57
N GLY A 128 5.63 -15.35 19.43
CA GLY A 128 7.00 -15.06 18.98
C GLY A 128 7.08 -14.59 17.52
N ASP A 129 6.14 -15.03 16.67
CA ASP A 129 6.05 -14.65 15.26
C ASP A 129 5.21 -13.38 15.04
N VAL A 130 4.45 -12.93 16.05
CA VAL A 130 3.56 -11.77 15.94
C VAL A 130 4.32 -10.51 15.55
N VAL A 131 5.44 -10.21 16.22
CA VAL A 131 6.14 -8.93 16.02
C VAL A 131 6.85 -8.90 14.66
N SER A 132 7.52 -10.00 14.30
CA SER A 132 8.23 -10.16 13.02
C SER A 132 7.27 -10.18 11.82
N THR A 133 6.11 -10.82 11.95
CA THR A 133 5.16 -10.98 10.83
C THR A 133 4.16 -9.84 10.73
N LEU A 134 3.65 -9.31 11.85
CA LEU A 134 2.66 -8.23 11.82
C LEU A 134 3.27 -6.84 11.70
N GLY A 135 4.50 -6.61 12.18
CA GLY A 135 5.16 -5.31 12.11
C GLY A 135 5.20 -4.73 10.68
N PRO A 136 5.76 -5.46 9.70
CA PRO A 136 5.73 -5.05 8.30
C PRO A 136 4.31 -4.87 7.76
N ALA A 137 3.37 -5.72 8.15
CA ALA A 137 1.98 -5.65 7.69
C ALA A 137 1.25 -4.38 8.18
N VAL A 138 1.51 -3.96 9.43
CA VAL A 138 0.97 -2.71 9.99
C VAL A 138 1.56 -1.48 9.30
N ASN A 139 2.83 -1.50 8.91
CA ASN A 139 3.42 -0.40 8.14
C ASN A 139 2.77 -0.25 6.76
N VAL A 140 2.54 -1.36 6.06
CA VAL A 140 1.78 -1.35 4.79
C VAL A 140 0.37 -0.82 5.02
N LEU A 141 -0.31 -1.26 6.10
CA LEU A 141 -1.65 -0.79 6.44
C LEU A 141 -1.70 0.74 6.65
N ARG A 142 -0.69 1.32 7.32
CA ARG A 142 -0.55 2.77 7.50
C ARG A 142 -0.44 3.49 6.16
N ALA A 143 0.39 2.99 5.24
CA ALA A 143 0.55 3.59 3.92
C ALA A 143 -0.75 3.55 3.12
N VAL A 144 -1.47 2.42 3.15
CA VAL A 144 -2.79 2.29 2.50
C VAL A 144 -3.80 3.25 3.12
N LYS A 145 -3.88 3.32 4.46
CA LYS A 145 -4.74 4.25 5.18
C LYS A 145 -4.51 5.69 4.70
N THR A 146 -3.27 6.17 4.72
CA THR A 146 -2.92 7.52 4.29
C THR A 146 -3.29 7.77 2.83
N GLY A 147 -3.05 6.80 1.94
CA GLY A 147 -3.45 6.90 0.53
C GLY A 147 -4.97 6.97 0.34
N MET A 148 -5.75 6.31 1.20
CA MET A 148 -7.20 6.31 1.15
C MET A 148 -7.85 7.57 1.74
N ALA A 149 -7.16 8.34 2.57
CA ALA A 149 -7.72 9.51 3.26
C ALA A 149 -8.39 10.53 2.32
N ASN A 150 -7.82 10.73 1.12
CA ASN A 150 -8.35 11.69 0.13
C ASN A 150 -9.20 11.05 -0.97
N VAL A 151 -9.16 9.72 -1.11
CA VAL A 151 -9.79 8.99 -2.22
C VAL A 151 -11.04 8.26 -1.76
N PHE A 152 -10.96 7.64 -0.58
CA PHE A 152 -12.02 6.82 -0.01
C PHE A 152 -12.01 6.93 1.53
N PRO A 153 -12.51 8.05 2.10
CA PRO A 153 -12.40 8.38 3.53
C PRO A 153 -13.06 7.35 4.46
N GLU A 154 -14.08 6.63 3.98
CA GLU A 154 -14.72 5.57 4.75
C GLU A 154 -13.74 4.44 5.07
N ALA A 155 -12.88 4.06 4.11
CA ALA A 155 -11.85 3.07 4.36
C ALA A 155 -10.75 3.61 5.28
N ASP A 156 -10.34 4.87 5.15
CA ASP A 156 -9.35 5.47 6.07
C ASP A 156 -9.73 5.27 7.55
N ARG A 157 -10.98 5.58 7.90
CA ARG A 157 -11.48 5.40 9.27
C ARG A 157 -11.43 3.94 9.74
N GLU A 158 -11.86 3.00 8.91
CA GLU A 158 -11.89 1.58 9.27
C GLU A 158 -10.48 0.97 9.31
N LEU A 159 -9.61 1.33 8.37
CA LEU A 159 -8.21 0.91 8.34
C LEU A 159 -7.43 1.44 9.55
N GLY A 160 -7.75 2.66 10.01
CA GLY A 160 -7.28 3.18 11.28
C GLY A 160 -7.62 2.25 12.45
N GLN A 161 -8.91 1.93 12.64
CA GLN A 161 -9.34 1.05 13.73
C GLN A 161 -8.76 -0.37 13.63
N ILE A 162 -8.53 -0.89 12.43
CA ILE A 162 -7.85 -2.18 12.22
C ILE A 162 -6.39 -2.08 12.64
N GLY A 163 -5.70 -0.99 12.29
CA GLY A 163 -4.31 -0.79 12.69
C GLY A 163 -4.14 -0.53 14.19
N ASP A 164 -5.12 0.09 14.86
CA ASP A 164 -5.18 0.18 16.33
C ASP A 164 -5.19 -1.23 16.95
N LEU A 165 -6.08 -2.09 16.44
CA LEU A 165 -6.22 -3.47 16.89
C LEU A 165 -4.92 -4.26 16.71
N LEU A 166 -4.30 -4.17 15.53
CA LEU A 166 -3.06 -4.88 15.22
C LEU A 166 -1.88 -4.33 16.04
N SER A 167 -1.80 -3.02 16.25
CA SER A 167 -0.76 -2.40 17.07
C SER A 167 -0.88 -2.83 18.54
N GLY A 168 -2.11 -2.95 19.06
CA GLY A 168 -2.35 -3.52 20.39
C GLY A 168 -1.87 -4.97 20.51
N ILE A 169 -2.14 -5.80 19.51
CA ILE A 169 -1.65 -7.20 19.46
C ILE A 169 -0.12 -7.26 19.47
N ILE A 170 0.55 -6.43 18.67
CA ILE A 170 2.03 -6.36 18.60
C ILE A 170 2.63 -5.93 19.94
N MET A 171 2.06 -4.89 20.56
CA MET A 171 2.56 -4.36 21.84
C MET A 171 2.47 -5.40 22.96
N GLU A 172 1.36 -6.13 23.04
CA GLU A 172 1.19 -7.20 24.03
C GLU A 172 2.13 -8.38 23.76
N ALA A 173 2.31 -8.78 22.50
CA ALA A 173 3.26 -9.82 22.15
C ALA A 173 4.70 -9.42 22.52
N GLY A 174 5.07 -8.16 22.29
CA GLY A 174 6.39 -7.61 22.65
C GLY A 174 6.64 -7.54 24.16
N GLN A 175 5.62 -7.23 24.96
CA GLN A 175 5.75 -7.24 26.43
C GLN A 175 5.89 -8.66 27.00
N ASN A 176 5.24 -9.65 26.40
CA ASN A 176 5.26 -11.03 26.89
C ASN A 176 6.49 -11.84 26.43
N SER A 177 7.22 -11.42 25.39
CA SER A 177 8.25 -12.24 24.74
C SER A 177 9.68 -11.93 25.13
N GLY A 178 9.99 -10.79 25.78
CA GLY A 178 11.31 -10.50 26.35
C GLY A 178 12.51 -10.52 25.38
N PHE A 179 12.28 -10.61 24.07
CA PHE A 179 13.32 -10.81 23.05
C PHE A 179 13.49 -9.55 22.17
N SER A 180 14.72 -9.04 22.08
CA SER A 180 15.12 -8.05 21.07
C SER A 180 15.44 -8.76 19.75
N VAL A 181 14.65 -8.55 18.70
CA VAL A 181 14.86 -9.22 17.39
C VAL A 181 15.44 -8.25 16.36
N ASN A 182 16.44 -8.73 15.62
CA ASN A 182 17.18 -8.01 14.58
C ASN A 182 16.43 -8.08 13.23
N PHE A 183 16.23 -6.94 12.57
CA PHE A 183 15.22 -6.76 11.49
C PHE A 183 15.79 -6.90 10.06
N GLU A 184 17.07 -7.22 9.91
CA GLU A 184 17.76 -7.14 8.61
C GLU A 184 17.42 -8.33 7.69
N THR A 185 17.23 -9.54 8.23
CA THR A 185 17.15 -10.78 7.44
C THR A 185 15.82 -11.00 6.73
N ALA A 186 14.69 -10.53 7.28
CA ALA A 186 13.36 -10.76 6.69
C ALA A 186 13.07 -9.90 5.45
N ASN A 187 13.85 -8.83 5.24
CA ASN A 187 13.68 -7.94 4.10
C ASN A 187 14.36 -8.48 2.83
N GLU A 188 15.44 -9.26 2.98
CA GLU A 188 16.22 -9.80 1.87
C GLU A 188 15.45 -10.90 1.11
N ASP A 189 14.77 -11.81 1.82
CA ASP A 189 13.98 -12.89 1.19
C ASP A 189 12.79 -12.35 0.40
N ALA A 190 12.13 -11.31 0.91
CA ALA A 190 11.01 -10.67 0.21
C ALA A 190 11.49 -9.98 -1.08
N GLN A 191 12.65 -9.32 -1.05
CA GLN A 191 13.25 -8.70 -2.24
C GLN A 191 13.63 -9.74 -3.29
N LYS A 192 14.14 -10.90 -2.88
CA LYS A 192 14.50 -11.99 -3.78
C LYS A 192 13.28 -12.59 -4.50
N ILE A 193 12.18 -12.80 -3.77
CA ILE A 193 10.92 -13.29 -4.35
C ILE A 193 10.31 -12.27 -5.33
N MET A 194 10.40 -10.97 -5.02
CA MET A 194 9.95 -9.92 -5.94
C MET A 194 10.80 -9.85 -7.21
N ALA A 195 12.12 -10.07 -7.11
CA ALA A 195 13.01 -10.14 -8.26
C ALA A 195 12.68 -11.33 -9.17
N GLU A 196 12.43 -12.51 -8.60
CA GLU A 196 11.97 -13.69 -9.37
C GLU A 196 10.62 -13.44 -10.06
N ALA A 197 9.65 -12.86 -9.34
CA ALA A 197 8.35 -12.54 -9.91
C ALA A 197 8.43 -11.50 -11.05
N SER A 198 9.30 -10.50 -10.91
CA SER A 198 9.55 -9.50 -11.96
C SER A 198 10.15 -10.14 -13.21
N ALA A 199 11.17 -10.99 -13.04
CA ALA A 199 11.80 -11.69 -14.15
C ALA A 199 10.82 -12.57 -14.95
N ILE A 200 9.93 -13.29 -14.25
CA ILE A 200 8.90 -14.12 -14.90
C ILE A 200 7.86 -13.25 -15.63
N ALA A 201 7.49 -12.10 -15.06
CA ALA A 201 6.56 -11.16 -15.69
C ALA A 201 7.17 -10.54 -16.97
N GLU A 202 8.44 -10.12 -16.91
CA GLU A 202 9.17 -9.59 -18.07
C GLU A 202 9.31 -10.63 -19.18
N GLN A 203 9.61 -11.89 -18.83
CA GLN A 203 9.68 -12.98 -19.79
C GLN A 203 8.33 -13.23 -20.49
N LYS A 204 7.22 -13.24 -19.73
CA LYS A 204 5.86 -13.37 -20.30
C LYS A 204 5.45 -12.20 -21.19
N ILE A 205 5.95 -10.99 -20.91
CA ILE A 205 5.72 -9.81 -21.76
C ILE A 205 6.52 -9.94 -23.06
N LYS A 206 7.78 -10.39 -22.98
CA LYS A 206 8.66 -10.61 -24.14
C LYS A 206 8.18 -11.74 -25.05
N GLU A 207 7.56 -12.78 -24.49
CA GLU A 207 6.91 -13.86 -25.27
C GLU A 207 5.63 -13.41 -25.99
N LYS A 208 4.92 -12.40 -25.46
CA LYS A 208 3.69 -11.85 -26.07
C LYS A 208 3.93 -10.68 -27.02
N PHE A 209 5.14 -10.11 -27.03
CA PHE A 209 5.59 -9.06 -27.93
C PHE A 209 7.01 -9.38 -28.43
N PRO A 210 7.16 -10.13 -29.54
CA PRO A 210 8.49 -10.32 -30.12
C PRO A 210 9.09 -8.95 -30.47
N GLU A 211 10.38 -8.78 -30.17
CA GLU A 211 11.13 -7.58 -30.54
C GLU A 211 11.00 -7.35 -32.06
N LEU A 212 10.63 -6.12 -32.45
CA LEU A 212 10.68 -5.74 -33.86
C LEU A 212 12.14 -5.88 -34.32
N PRO A 213 12.40 -6.57 -35.45
CA PRO A 213 13.76 -6.83 -35.89
C PRO A 213 14.53 -5.51 -36.06
N ALA A 214 15.74 -5.45 -35.49
CA ALA A 214 16.69 -4.38 -35.74
C ALA A 214 17.11 -4.42 -37.21
N GLY A 215 16.37 -3.72 -38.06
CA GLY A 215 16.58 -3.77 -39.50
C GLY A 215 15.64 -2.91 -40.34
N ILE A 216 15.02 -1.88 -39.77
CA ILE A 216 14.46 -0.81 -40.62
C ILE A 216 15.60 0.21 -40.79
N PRO A 217 16.18 0.36 -41.99
CA PRO A 217 17.19 1.38 -42.23
C PRO A 217 16.60 2.74 -41.86
N SER A 218 17.30 3.46 -40.98
CA SER A 218 17.10 4.88 -40.82
C SER A 218 17.19 5.50 -42.21
N VAL A 219 16.07 5.98 -42.72
CA VAL A 219 16.07 6.83 -43.91
C VAL A 219 16.89 8.05 -43.53
N SER A 220 18.14 8.07 -43.97
CA SER A 220 19.00 9.24 -43.98
C SER A 220 18.35 10.25 -44.91
N LEU A 221 17.54 11.13 -44.34
CA LEU A 221 17.24 12.43 -44.94
C LEU A 221 18.51 13.26 -44.79
N GLY A 222 19.35 13.18 -45.83
CA GLY A 222 20.45 14.10 -45.99
C GLY A 222 19.90 15.50 -46.17
N GLU A 223 20.37 16.43 -45.35
CA GLU A 223 20.36 17.84 -45.71
C GLU A 223 21.74 18.42 -45.41
N GLN A 224 22.35 18.85 -46.51
CA GLN A 224 23.70 19.34 -46.62
C GLN A 224 23.89 20.59 -45.76
N SER A 225 24.93 20.59 -44.94
CA SER A 225 25.51 21.82 -44.41
C SER A 225 26.54 22.33 -45.42
N PRO A 226 26.46 23.57 -45.93
CA PRO A 226 27.57 24.19 -46.65
C PRO A 226 28.57 24.80 -45.64
N THR A 227 29.79 24.28 -45.68
CA THR A 227 31.00 24.86 -45.06
C THR A 227 31.59 25.98 -45.92
N GLY A 228 32.19 26.98 -45.25
CA GLY A 228 33.33 27.78 -45.76
C GLY A 228 32.98 29.21 -46.19
N THR A 229 33.28 30.22 -45.37
CA THR A 229 34.51 31.05 -45.37
C THR A 229 34.66 31.99 -46.58
N SER A 230 34.44 33.28 -46.33
CA SER A 230 35.41 34.37 -46.54
C SER A 230 34.95 35.62 -45.79
#